data_AF-A0A2V9M036-F1
#
_entry.id   AF-A0A2V9M036-F1
#
_cell.length_a   1.000
_cell.length_b   1.000
_cell.length_c   1.000
_cell.angle_alpha   90.00
_cell.angle_beta   90.00
_cell.angle_gamma   90.00
#
_symmetry.space_group_name_H-M   'P 1'
#
loop_
_entity.id
_entity.type
_entity.pdbx_description
1 polymer ?
#
loop_
_entity_poly.entity_id
_entity_poly.type
_entity_poly.pdbx_seq_one_letter_code
_entity_poly.pdbx_strand_id
1 'polypeptide(L)'
;MLRKSPGFTVVAVLTLALGIGANTAIFSIVNAVLLRPLPYREPDRLVVVRENMPKMKFFAGTITAGQFLDYKAGNEVFSDIVAFNSFGVNLTGV
;
A
#
# COMPACT_ATOMS: atom_id res chain seq x y z
N MET A 1 -34.75 33.46 -6.58
CA MET A 1 -35.40 32.17 -6.96
C MET A 1 -34.89 30.97 -6.14
N LEU A 2 -34.60 31.12 -4.83
CA LEU A 2 -34.15 30.03 -3.94
C LEU A 2 -35.04 29.87 -2.69
N ARG A 3 -36.31 30.30 -2.79
CA ARG A 3 -37.28 30.31 -1.67
C ARG A 3 -38.54 29.47 -1.96
N LYS A 4 -38.61 28.77 -3.09
CA LYS A 4 -39.82 28.07 -3.56
C LYS A 4 -39.81 26.55 -3.31
N SER A 5 -38.66 25.94 -3.01
CA SER A 5 -38.57 24.48 -2.79
C SER A 5 -37.38 24.11 -1.86
N PRO A 6 -37.43 24.51 -0.57
CA PRO A 6 -36.34 24.29 0.37
C PRO A 6 -35.93 22.82 0.53
N GLY A 7 -36.88 21.88 0.38
CA GLY A 7 -36.58 20.44 0.42
C GLY A 7 -35.68 19.97 -0.73
N PHE A 8 -35.89 20.48 -1.95
CA PHE A 8 -35.05 20.14 -3.10
C PHE A 8 -33.62 20.67 -2.93
N THR A 9 -33.47 21.90 -2.43
CA THR A 9 -32.16 22.47 -2.15
C THR A 9 -31.39 21.66 -1.09
N VAL A 10 -32.07 21.21 -0.02
CA VAL A 10 -31.42 20.37 1.00
C VAL A 10 -30.95 19.05 0.43
N VAL A 11 -31.77 18.35 -0.36
CA VAL A 11 -31.37 17.08 -0.99
C VAL A 11 -30.20 17.30 -1.94
N ALA A 12 -30.25 18.34 -2.79
CA ALA A 12 -29.16 18.64 -3.72
C ALA A 12 -27.83 18.92 -2.98
N VAL A 13 -27.86 19.68 -1.88
CA VAL A 13 -26.67 19.95 -1.06
C VAL A 13 -26.14 18.68 -0.40
N LEU A 14 -27.02 17.82 0.14
CA LEU A 14 -26.61 16.57 0.77
C LEU A 14 -25.98 15.60 -0.24
N THR A 15 -26.56 15.45 -1.43
CA THR A 15 -26.00 14.60 -2.48
C THR A 15 -24.63 15.11 -2.93
N LEU A 16 -24.48 16.43 -3.09
CA LEU A 16 -23.20 17.03 -3.46
C LEU A 16 -22.16 16.82 -2.36
N ALA A 17 -22.52 17.06 -1.10
CA ALA A 17 -21.64 16.85 0.05
C ALA A 17 -21.20 15.40 0.18
N LEU A 18 -22.12 14.43 -0.05
CA LEU A 18 -21.81 13.01 -0.01
C LEU A 18 -20.83 12.61 -1.13
N GLY A 19 -21.06 13.08 -2.36
CA GLY A 19 -20.17 12.80 -3.49
C GLY A 19 -18.76 13.37 -3.29
N ILE A 20 -18.65 14.61 -2.81
CA ILE A 20 -17.37 15.25 -2.50
C ILE A 20 -16.68 14.52 -1.34
N GLY A 21 -17.42 14.20 -0.28
CA GLY A 21 -16.92 13.49 0.90
C GLY A 21 -16.41 12.08 0.58
N ALA A 22 -17.15 11.31 -0.22
CA ALA A 22 -16.74 9.97 -0.64
C ALA A 22 -15.44 10.00 -1.45
N ASN A 23 -15.34 10.89 -2.44
CA ASN A 23 -14.12 11.05 -3.23
C ASN A 23 -12.93 11.47 -2.35
N THR A 24 -13.15 12.39 -1.42
CA THR A 24 -12.11 12.86 -0.47
C THR A 24 -11.69 11.75 0.48
N ALA A 25 -12.62 10.93 0.97
CA ALA A 25 -12.34 9.82 1.88
C ALA A 25 -11.49 8.74 1.20
N ILE A 26 -11.82 8.37 -0.05
CA ILE A 26 -11.03 7.39 -0.82
C ILE A 26 -9.60 7.89 -0.99
N PHE A 27 -9.41 9.14 -1.44
CA PHE A 27 -8.08 9.72 -1.61
C PHE A 27 -7.33 9.87 -0.28
N SER A 28 -8.02 10.18 0.81
CA SER A 28 -7.41 10.28 2.14
C SER A 28 -6.90 8.92 2.63
N ILE A 29 -7.68 7.85 2.44
CA ILE A 29 -7.25 6.48 2.79
C ILE A 29 -6.07 6.04 1.92
N VAL A 30 -6.15 6.24 0.60
CA VAL A 30 -5.04 5.96 -0.32
C VAL A 30 -3.80 6.73 0.11
N ASN A 31 -3.93 8.02 0.45
CA ASN A 31 -2.80 8.81 0.90
C ASN A 31 -2.24 8.33 2.25
N ALA A 32 -3.10 7.94 3.18
CA ALA A 32 -2.68 7.48 4.51
C ALA A 32 -2.06 6.07 4.50
N VAL A 33 -2.47 5.20 3.58
CA VAL A 33 -2.06 3.78 3.53
C VAL A 33 -1.00 3.52 2.47
N LEU A 34 -1.13 4.10 1.28
CA LEU A 34 -0.21 3.88 0.15
C LEU A 34 0.86 4.98 0.05
N LEU A 35 0.52 6.23 0.34
CA LEU A 35 1.46 7.36 0.17
C LEU A 35 2.16 7.81 1.45
N ARG A 36 1.70 7.35 2.62
CA ARG A 36 2.42 7.59 3.86
C ARG A 36 3.68 6.74 3.78
N PRO A 37 4.86 7.35 3.60
CA PRO A 37 6.08 6.58 3.41
C PRO A 37 6.23 5.67 4.63
N LEU A 38 6.53 4.40 4.37
CA LEU A 38 6.94 3.48 5.42
C LEU A 38 7.92 4.21 6.35
N PRO A 39 7.85 4.05 7.68
CA PRO A 39 8.62 4.82 8.67
C PRO A 39 10.12 4.46 8.67
N TYR A 40 10.73 4.46 7.49
CA TYR A 40 12.15 4.34 7.22
C TYR A 40 12.68 5.72 6.86
N ARG A 41 13.90 6.04 7.30
CA ARG A 41 14.52 7.35 7.08
C ARG A 41 14.67 7.73 5.60
N GLU A 42 14.79 6.72 4.72
CA GLU A 42 15.11 6.88 3.29
C GLU A 42 14.26 5.92 2.43
N PRO A 43 12.94 6.18 2.26
CA PRO A 43 12.01 5.26 1.60
C PRO A 43 12.33 5.04 0.12
N ASP A 44 12.93 6.02 -0.55
CA ASP A 44 13.38 6.01 -1.94
C ASP A 44 14.59 5.09 -2.19
N ARG A 45 15.27 4.63 -1.14
CA ARG A 45 16.38 3.68 -1.23
C ARG A 45 15.98 2.23 -0.96
N LEU A 46 14.70 1.96 -0.71
CA LEU A 46 14.17 0.62 -0.50
C LEU A 46 14.06 -0.12 -1.84
N VAL A 47 14.64 -1.32 -1.92
CA VAL A 47 14.55 -2.20 -3.09
C VAL A 47 14.13 -3.60 -2.67
N VAL A 48 13.45 -4.31 -3.58
CA VAL A 48 13.05 -5.71 -3.36
C VAL A 48 13.95 -6.60 -4.21
N VAL A 49 14.79 -7.39 -3.55
CA VAL A 49 15.61 -8.42 -4.21
C VAL A 49 14.74 -9.66 -4.45
N ARG A 50 14.63 -10.10 -5.70
CA ARG A 50 13.88 -11.30 -6.08
C ARG A 50 14.77 -12.25 -6.86
N GLU A 51 14.77 -13.52 -6.49
CA GLU A 51 15.40 -14.55 -7.31
C GLU A 51 14.55 -14.76 -8.57
N ASN A 52 15.20 -14.62 -9.73
CA ASN A 52 14.59 -14.93 -11.01
C ASN A 52 14.94 -16.37 -11.39
N MET A 53 13.93 -17.24 -11.49
CA MET A 53 14.08 -18.63 -11.90
C MET A 53 13.51 -18.80 -13.32
N PRO A 54 14.25 -18.42 -14.38
CA PRO A 54 13.71 -18.39 -15.74
C PRO A 54 13.21 -19.75 -16.23
N LYS A 55 13.79 -20.85 -15.72
CA LYS A 55 13.36 -22.23 -16.05
C LYS A 55 12.02 -22.63 -15.43
N MET A 56 11.62 -22.03 -14.30
CA MET A 56 10.36 -22.36 -13.62
C MET A 56 9.21 -21.40 -13.95
N LYS A 57 9.46 -20.37 -14.79
CA LYS A 57 8.50 -19.28 -15.09
C LYS A 57 7.89 -18.65 -13.82
N PHE A 58 8.59 -18.75 -12.70
CA PHE A 58 8.15 -18.25 -11.40
C PHE A 58 9.03 -17.06 -11.02
N PHE A 59 8.41 -15.88 -10.91
CA PHE A 59 9.05 -14.66 -10.43
C PHE A 59 8.79 -14.48 -8.93
N ALA A 60 9.24 -15.44 -8.13
CA ALA A 60 9.31 -15.38 -6.66
C ALA A 60 9.74 -16.75 -6.15
N GLY A 61 11.01 -17.12 -6.35
CA GLY A 61 11.57 -18.23 -5.58
C GLY A 61 11.50 -17.86 -4.09
N THR A 62 10.82 -18.66 -3.27
CA THR A 62 10.85 -18.49 -1.82
C THR A 62 12.30 -18.69 -1.37
N ILE A 63 12.95 -17.62 -0.89
CA ILE A 63 14.32 -17.70 -0.38
C ILE A 63 14.29 -18.53 0.91
N THR A 64 15.12 -19.55 0.97
CA THR A 64 15.27 -20.36 2.21
C THR A 64 16.01 -19.57 3.28
N ALA A 65 15.85 -19.95 4.55
CA ALA A 65 16.54 -19.29 5.65
C ALA A 65 18.08 -19.30 5.48
N GLY A 66 18.64 -20.38 4.92
CA GLY A 66 20.07 -20.47 4.63
C GLY A 66 20.52 -19.45 3.58
N GLN A 67 19.80 -19.36 2.46
CA GLN A 67 20.10 -18.37 1.42
C GLN A 67 19.99 -16.93 1.95
N PHE A 68 19.02 -16.64 2.83
CA PHE A 68 18.93 -15.33 3.48
C PHE A 68 20.15 -15.01 4.35
N LEU A 69 20.66 -15.98 5.11
CA LEU A 69 21.87 -15.80 5.92
C LEU A 69 23.10 -15.55 5.05
N ASP A 70 23.23 -16.27 3.94
CA ASP A 70 24.32 -16.07 2.98
C ASP A 70 24.25 -14.68 2.34
N TYR A 71 23.07 -14.23 1.94
CA TYR A 71 22.86 -12.87 1.43
C TYR A 71 23.20 -11.81 2.47
N LYS A 72 22.83 -12.03 3.74
CA LYS A 72 23.13 -11.09 4.83
C LYS A 72 24.63 -11.06 5.16
N ALA A 73 25.31 -12.20 5.10
CA ALA A 73 26.73 -12.32 5.37
C ALA A 73 27.61 -11.70 4.27
N GLY A 74 27.20 -11.83 3.00
CA GLY A 74 27.93 -11.29 1.83
C GLY A 74 27.50 -9.89 1.40
N ASN A 75 26.70 -9.18 2.20
CA ASN A 75 26.16 -7.88 1.81
C ASN A 75 27.14 -6.73 2.05
N GLU A 76 27.58 -6.09 0.96
CA GLU A 76 28.42 -4.88 1.00
C GLU A 76 27.73 -3.63 0.42
N VAL A 77 26.59 -3.81 -0.25
CA VAL A 77 25.93 -2.76 -1.06
C VAL A 77 24.75 -2.13 -0.32
N PHE A 78 24.01 -2.91 0.48
CA PHE A 78 22.85 -2.45 1.23
C PHE A 78 23.22 -2.16 2.69
N SER A 79 22.54 -1.20 3.32
CA SER A 79 22.75 -0.91 4.74
C SER A 79 22.24 -2.03 5.66
N ASP A 80 21.17 -2.72 5.26
CA ASP A 80 20.65 -3.92 5.93
C ASP A 80 19.83 -4.74 4.94
N ILE A 81 19.67 -6.04 5.22
CA ILE A 81 18.82 -6.96 4.46
C ILE A 81 17.86 -7.63 5.44
N VAL A 82 16.57 -7.59 5.07
CA VAL A 82 15.46 -8.19 5.80
C VAL A 82 14.66 -9.11 4.89
N ALA A 83 14.19 -10.22 5.45
CA ALA A 83 13.23 -11.10 4.79
C ALA A 83 11.83 -10.79 5.28
N PHE A 84 10.86 -10.72 4.37
CA PHE A 84 9.45 -10.55 4.70
C PHE A 84 8.61 -11.57 3.94
N ASN A 85 7.53 -12.02 4.57
CA ASN A 85 6.51 -12.83 3.92
C ASN A 85 5.27 -11.98 3.70
N SER A 86 4.69 -12.07 2.51
CA SER A 86 3.42 -11.41 2.23
C SER A 86 2.30 -12.35 2.69
N PHE A 87 1.75 -12.11 3.88
CA PHE A 87 0.56 -12.81 4.35
C PHE A 87 -0.64 -11.88 4.25
N GLY A 88 -1.70 -12.35 3.60
CA GLY A 88 -2.98 -11.63 3.55
C GLY A 88 -3.68 -11.78 4.89
N VAL A 89 -3.79 -10.69 5.65
CA VAL A 89 -4.64 -10.66 6.85
C VAL A 89 -5.98 -10.07 6.45
N ASN A 90 -7.07 -10.79 6.71
CA ASN A 90 -8.41 -10.23 6.60
C ASN A 90 -8.67 -9.33 7.81
N LEU A 91 -8.60 -8.02 7.60
CA LEU A 91 -8.79 -7.01 8.64
C LEU A 91 -10.27 -6.76 8.97
N THR A 92 -11.21 -7.31 8.19
CA THR A 92 -12.66 -7.17 8.43
C THR A 92 -13.24 -8.30 9.27
N GLY A 93 -12.46 -9.35 9.57
CA GLY A 93 -12.89 -10.44 10.45
C GLY A 93 -14.12 -11.22 9.98
N VAL A 94 -14.49 -11.09 8.69
CA VAL A 94 -15.61 -11.77 8.02
C VAL A 94 -15.19 -12.34 6.69
#